data_AF-A0A7C3Q4C0-F1
#
_entry.id   AF-A0A7C3Q4C0-F1
#
_cell.length_a   1.000
_cell.length_b   1.000
_cell.length_c   1.000
_cell.angle_alpha   90.00
_cell.angle_beta   90.00
_cell.angle_gamma   90.00
#
_symmetry.space_group_name_H-M   'P 1'
#
loop_
_entity.id
_entity.type
_entity.pdbx_description
1 polymer ?
#
loop_
_entity_poly.entity_id
_entity_poly.type
_entity_poly.pdbx_seq_one_letter_code
_entity_poly.pdbx_strand_id
1 'polypeptide(L)'
;MISKIVKSTVAASLLATVTFAASGYDKTPPFGMDNLEKVKVKGGEAYQPTADYSMFVNYELGMHCVGFDMSYCCVIPPYNSIQSQAIKVGKKGKLPKLLTPKDNVKVFAYTRDNSFSEGNKMKYWSVAKDADGDGHLDSPGDNVANYVWTHLFIYKDLEGTIPKGSKAKDRLRVGRQIPVKVDHGPSGAPMTGYMTYAGKGGGNIVMTDTLVPPVKDVKLILTASHLWDSLGLPMTAFNDSRRKGSLRSVTEKDFQPFQYSTVELHTHDGKQIKQPNGKTVSYFGTNPVDIPNCYACHSRTGKAAQMARDEGLHQGDAEYDYWKTYPDTSEYMARLSEGSINILSLHDAHHGTKFLEHYDSNAAINRLGKVGFVNCTDCHGDNVSGNLQEPRVTASGYKTVKAKPLSEAVHGFHLAMVPMPDAAGRSQACQSCHPTHFQNPNMNDDTNPFRVTDRYGEARFAKGDIRNSGGGCY
;
A
#
# COMPACT_ATOMS: atom_id res chain seq x y z
N MET A 1 -75.71 -5.57 -15.84
CA MET A 1 -75.23 -5.12 -17.16
C MET A 1 -75.19 -3.60 -17.12
N ILE A 2 -73.99 -3.01 -17.13
CA ILE A 2 -73.40 -2.38 -18.33
C ILE A 2 -74.18 -1.06 -18.58
N SER A 3 -73.64 0.16 -18.54
CA SER A 3 -72.26 0.57 -18.83
C SER A 3 -72.25 2.07 -19.14
N LYS A 4 -71.27 2.80 -18.57
CA LYS A 4 -70.41 3.79 -19.27
C LYS A 4 -71.09 5.11 -19.73
N ILE A 5 -70.45 6.27 -19.87
CA ILE A 5 -69.04 6.70 -19.85
C ILE A 5 -69.09 8.24 -19.66
N VAL A 6 -68.38 8.81 -18.67
CA VAL A 6 -67.07 9.50 -18.74
C VAL A 6 -67.14 10.92 -19.33
N LYS A 7 -66.75 11.93 -18.52
CA LYS A 7 -65.49 12.71 -18.67
C LYS A 7 -65.45 13.89 -17.67
N SER A 8 -64.49 13.85 -16.76
CA SER A 8 -63.95 15.06 -16.11
C SER A 8 -62.48 14.86 -15.81
N THR A 9 -61.71 15.88 -16.18
CA THR A 9 -60.27 15.97 -16.27
C THR A 9 -59.65 16.41 -14.93
N VAL A 10 -58.32 16.36 -14.87
CA VAL A 10 -57.40 16.87 -13.82
C VAL A 10 -56.94 15.80 -12.81
N ALA A 11 -55.91 15.06 -13.21
CA ALA A 11 -55.07 14.28 -12.31
C ALA A 11 -54.02 15.23 -11.69
N ALA A 12 -54.19 15.56 -10.41
CA ALA A 12 -53.11 16.03 -9.58
C ALA A 12 -52.19 14.83 -9.29
N SER A 13 -50.94 14.90 -9.77
CA SER A 13 -49.88 13.98 -9.42
C SER A 13 -49.51 14.19 -7.95
N LEU A 14 -50.16 13.45 -7.05
CA LEU A 14 -49.67 13.26 -5.69
C LEU A 14 -48.29 12.61 -5.75
N LEU A 15 -47.27 13.34 -5.30
CA LEU A 15 -46.04 12.73 -4.80
C LEU A 15 -46.45 11.74 -3.71
N ALA A 16 -46.33 10.45 -4.00
CA ALA A 16 -46.27 9.45 -2.96
C ALA A 16 -44.97 9.70 -2.18
N THR A 17 -45.07 10.41 -1.05
CA THR A 17 -44.10 10.31 0.02
C THR A 17 -44.02 8.84 0.40
N VAL A 18 -43.00 8.15 -0.11
CA VAL A 18 -42.58 6.86 0.44
C VAL A 18 -42.08 7.18 1.84
N THR A 19 -43.00 7.13 2.80
CA THR A 19 -42.66 7.03 4.19
C THR A 19 -41.88 5.74 4.32
N PHE A 20 -40.56 5.84 4.50
CA PHE A 20 -39.80 4.75 5.08
C PHE A 20 -40.36 4.55 6.48
N ALA A 21 -41.41 3.73 6.58
CA ALA A 21 -41.79 3.14 7.84
C ALA A 21 -40.51 2.53 8.38
N ALA A 22 -40.09 2.99 9.56
CA ALA A 22 -39.08 2.31 10.33
C ALA A 22 -39.59 0.88 10.54
N SER A 23 -39.20 -0.04 9.66
CA SER A 23 -39.35 -1.46 9.91
C SER A 23 -38.62 -1.67 11.23
N GLY A 24 -39.35 -2.09 12.26
CA GLY A 24 -38.79 -2.32 13.58
C GLY A 24 -37.57 -3.21 13.40
N TYR A 25 -36.39 -2.70 13.76
CA TYR A 25 -35.17 -3.49 13.77
C TYR A 25 -35.43 -4.72 14.62
N ASP A 26 -35.46 -5.89 13.99
CA ASP A 26 -35.65 -7.15 14.70
C ASP A 26 -34.45 -7.32 15.64
N LYS A 27 -34.73 -7.20 16.94
CA LYS A 27 -33.70 -7.34 17.97
C LYS A 27 -33.28 -8.80 18.15
N THR A 28 -33.99 -9.75 17.53
CA THR A 28 -33.55 -11.13 17.50
C THR A 28 -32.39 -11.26 16.51
N PRO A 29 -31.24 -11.78 16.94
CA PRO A 29 -30.13 -12.02 16.03
C PRO A 29 -30.60 -12.96 14.91
N PRO A 30 -30.16 -12.76 13.65
CA PRO A 30 -30.53 -13.63 12.53
C PRO A 30 -29.88 -15.03 12.62
N PHE A 31 -29.30 -15.36 13.77
CA PHE A 31 -28.64 -16.62 14.08
C PHE A 31 -29.10 -17.14 15.44
N GLY A 32 -29.39 -18.43 15.52
CA GLY A 32 -29.63 -19.13 16.77
C GLY A 32 -28.33 -19.58 17.43
N MET A 33 -28.32 -19.63 18.75
CA MET A 33 -27.19 -20.19 19.52
C MET A 33 -27.36 -21.70 19.77
N ASP A 34 -28.35 -22.33 19.14
CA ASP A 34 -28.78 -23.71 19.40
C ASP A 34 -27.73 -24.76 19.00
N ASN A 35 -26.82 -24.38 18.10
CA ASN A 35 -25.69 -25.22 17.67
C ASN A 35 -24.47 -25.13 18.60
N LEU A 36 -24.54 -24.32 19.67
CA LEU A 36 -23.46 -24.13 20.61
C LEU A 36 -23.78 -24.78 21.96
N GLU A 37 -22.82 -25.51 22.51
CA GLU A 37 -22.95 -26.14 23.82
C GLU A 37 -23.01 -25.08 24.92
N LYS A 38 -24.10 -25.05 25.71
CA LYS A 38 -24.24 -24.15 26.86
C LYS A 38 -23.29 -24.55 27.98
N VAL A 39 -22.69 -23.56 28.64
CA VAL A 39 -21.82 -23.75 29.81
C VAL A 39 -22.12 -22.71 30.88
N LYS A 40 -22.07 -23.12 32.15
CA LYS A 40 -22.19 -22.18 33.28
C LYS A 40 -20.86 -21.49 33.55
N VAL A 41 -20.88 -20.16 33.63
CA VAL A 41 -19.73 -19.32 34.00
C VAL A 41 -20.10 -18.44 35.20
N LYS A 42 -19.10 -17.85 35.87
CA LYS A 42 -19.35 -16.95 37.00
C LYS A 42 -20.08 -15.71 36.49
N GLY A 43 -21.37 -15.58 36.82
CA GLY A 43 -22.22 -14.46 36.42
C GLY A 43 -23.26 -14.77 35.32
N GLY A 44 -23.35 -16.00 34.81
CA GLY A 44 -24.42 -16.37 33.86
C GLY A 44 -24.18 -17.65 33.07
N GLU A 45 -25.01 -17.87 32.05
CA GLU A 45 -24.81 -18.89 31.03
C GLU A 45 -24.00 -18.32 29.87
N ALA A 46 -23.07 -19.12 29.34
CA ALA A 46 -22.28 -18.82 28.15
C ALA A 46 -22.30 -20.03 27.20
N TYR A 47 -21.59 -19.92 26.08
CA TYR A 47 -21.55 -20.95 25.04
C TYR A 47 -20.12 -21.38 24.73
N GLN A 48 -19.91 -22.68 24.49
CA GLN A 48 -18.60 -23.21 24.09
C GLN A 48 -18.28 -22.81 22.66
N PRO A 49 -17.04 -22.37 22.40
CA PRO A 49 -16.54 -22.25 21.04
C PRO A 49 -16.49 -23.61 20.33
N THR A 50 -16.85 -23.63 19.05
CA THR A 50 -16.76 -24.85 18.22
C THR A 50 -15.33 -25.12 17.78
N ALA A 51 -14.57 -24.08 17.46
CA ALA A 51 -13.17 -24.17 17.04
C ALA A 51 -12.23 -24.54 18.20
N ASP A 52 -11.18 -25.32 17.91
CA ASP A 52 -10.08 -25.59 18.86
C ASP A 52 -9.00 -24.50 18.81
N TYR A 53 -8.87 -23.88 17.63
CA TYR A 53 -7.89 -22.84 17.35
C TYR A 53 -8.55 -21.65 16.68
N SER A 54 -8.02 -20.46 16.93
CA SER A 54 -8.36 -19.24 16.21
C SER A 54 -7.08 -18.50 15.85
N MET A 55 -7.11 -17.67 14.82
CA MET A 55 -5.97 -16.84 14.45
C MET A 55 -6.43 -15.41 14.24
N PHE A 56 -5.75 -14.47 14.88
CA PHE A 56 -5.84 -13.06 14.54
C PHE A 56 -4.94 -12.80 13.33
N VAL A 57 -5.41 -12.03 12.35
CA VAL A 57 -4.64 -11.62 11.17
C VAL A 57 -4.72 -10.11 11.09
N ASN A 58 -3.57 -9.46 11.14
CA ASN A 58 -3.40 -8.03 10.99
C ASN A 58 -2.41 -7.74 9.87
N TYR A 59 -2.49 -6.55 9.35
CA TYR A 59 -1.61 -6.09 8.29
C TYR A 59 -1.20 -4.66 8.55
N GLU A 60 0.05 -4.39 8.24
CA GLU A 60 0.58 -3.04 8.24
C GLU A 60 0.46 -2.52 6.81
N LEU A 61 -0.31 -1.44 6.65
CA LEU A 61 -0.64 -0.84 5.36
C LEU A 61 0.62 -0.49 4.57
N GLY A 62 0.71 -1.01 3.35
CA GLY A 62 1.66 -0.61 2.33
C GLY A 62 0.98 0.07 1.16
N MET A 63 1.12 1.39 1.06
CA MET A 63 0.81 2.13 -0.16
C MET A 63 1.98 2.05 -1.15
N HIS A 64 1.68 2.01 -2.45
CA HIS A 64 2.68 2.01 -3.51
C HIS A 64 2.67 3.36 -4.21
N CYS A 65 3.64 4.22 -3.98
CA CYS A 65 3.52 5.57 -4.51
C CYS A 65 4.17 5.78 -5.87
N VAL A 66 3.40 6.47 -6.74
CA VAL A 66 3.49 6.67 -8.22
C VAL A 66 3.34 5.44 -9.12
N GLY A 67 2.98 4.31 -8.54
CA GLY A 67 2.51 3.14 -9.28
C GLY A 67 3.48 1.96 -9.24
N PHE A 68 3.34 1.10 -10.25
CA PHE A 68 4.16 -0.10 -10.40
C PHE A 68 5.29 0.08 -11.40
N ASP A 69 5.24 1.16 -12.20
CA ASP A 69 6.33 1.59 -13.06
C ASP A 69 7.17 2.63 -12.28
N MET A 70 7.96 2.15 -11.31
CA MET A 70 8.83 2.98 -10.45
C MET A 70 10.07 3.48 -11.21
N SER A 71 10.01 3.63 -12.53
CA SER A 71 11.17 4.04 -13.33
C SER A 71 11.58 5.49 -13.04
N TYR A 72 10.61 6.37 -12.72
CA TYR A 72 10.86 7.79 -12.59
C TYR A 72 11.02 8.24 -11.15
N CYS A 73 10.01 8.03 -10.32
CA CYS A 73 10.08 8.41 -8.92
C CYS A 73 9.35 7.43 -8.01
N CYS A 74 9.47 7.62 -6.70
CA CYS A 74 8.69 6.92 -5.69
C CYS A 74 8.59 7.77 -4.42
N VAL A 75 7.40 7.77 -3.80
CA VAL A 75 7.15 8.44 -2.50
C VAL A 75 7.33 7.45 -1.34
N ILE A 76 6.87 6.19 -1.48
CA ILE A 76 6.99 5.14 -0.45
C ILE A 76 7.18 3.78 -1.17
N PRO A 77 8.18 2.97 -0.76
CA PRO A 77 8.46 1.66 -1.38
C PRO A 77 7.35 0.62 -1.15
N PRO A 78 7.30 -0.45 -1.98
CA PRO A 78 6.28 -1.50 -1.90
C PRO A 78 6.51 -2.37 -0.66
N TYR A 79 5.75 -2.13 0.41
CA TYR A 79 5.98 -2.82 1.68
C TYR A 79 4.67 -3.10 2.43
N ASN A 80 4.29 -4.37 2.53
CA ASN A 80 3.13 -4.81 3.33
C ASN A 80 3.53 -5.95 4.25
N SER A 81 3.23 -5.86 5.55
CA SER A 81 3.49 -6.96 6.48
C SER A 81 2.23 -7.79 6.72
N ILE A 82 2.38 -9.11 6.85
CA ILE A 82 1.34 -9.97 7.42
C ILE A 82 1.74 -10.27 8.85
N GLN A 83 0.89 -9.88 9.79
CA GLN A 83 1.04 -10.19 11.21
C GLN A 83 -0.07 -11.14 11.65
N SER A 84 0.25 -12.09 12.52
CA SER A 84 -0.75 -13.02 13.02
C SER A 84 -0.46 -13.47 14.44
N GLN A 85 -1.51 -13.85 15.17
CA GLN A 85 -1.36 -14.57 16.42
C GLN A 85 -2.29 -15.78 16.46
N ALA A 86 -1.68 -16.96 16.57
CA ALA A 86 -2.40 -18.21 16.78
C ALA A 86 -2.86 -18.34 18.24
N ILE A 87 -4.08 -18.80 18.44
CA ILE A 87 -4.74 -18.88 19.75
C ILE A 87 -5.30 -20.28 19.88
N LYS A 88 -4.93 -21.01 20.93
CA LYS A 88 -5.70 -22.18 21.37
C LYS A 88 -6.90 -21.67 22.15
N VAL A 89 -8.09 -22.01 21.65
CA VAL A 89 -9.34 -21.51 22.19
C VAL A 89 -9.59 -22.11 23.57
N GLY A 90 -10.02 -21.26 24.50
CA GLY A 90 -10.44 -21.68 25.84
C GLY A 90 -11.74 -22.46 25.76
N LYS A 91 -11.75 -23.69 26.27
CA LYS A 91 -12.95 -24.54 26.37
C LYS A 91 -13.15 -24.98 27.81
N LYS A 92 -14.40 -25.22 28.19
CA LYS A 92 -14.77 -25.77 29.52
C LYS A 92 -14.18 -24.94 30.68
N GLY A 93 -14.34 -23.62 30.60
CA GLY A 93 -13.88 -22.68 31.63
C GLY A 93 -12.37 -22.39 31.65
N LYS A 94 -11.58 -22.98 30.73
CA LYS A 94 -10.17 -22.63 30.57
C LYS A 94 -10.01 -21.33 29.78
N LEU A 95 -9.00 -20.54 30.14
CA LEU A 95 -8.64 -19.33 29.39
C LEU A 95 -8.02 -19.69 28.03
N PRO A 96 -8.20 -18.85 27.01
CA PRO A 96 -7.48 -18.99 25.75
C PRO A 96 -5.97 -18.83 25.96
N LYS A 97 -5.17 -19.49 25.12
CA LYS A 97 -3.71 -19.43 25.17
C LYS A 97 -3.16 -18.93 23.84
N LEU A 98 -2.33 -17.88 23.88
CA LEU A 98 -1.52 -17.46 22.73
C LEU A 98 -0.45 -18.51 22.46
N LEU A 99 -0.43 -19.03 21.24
CA LEU A 99 0.50 -20.08 20.83
C LEU A 99 1.81 -19.49 20.34
N THR A 100 2.89 -20.18 20.70
CA THR A 100 4.27 -19.81 20.41
C THR A 100 5.03 -21.01 19.84
N PRO A 101 6.27 -20.86 19.34
CA PRO A 101 7.08 -22.00 18.94
C PRO A 101 7.27 -23.07 20.05
N LYS A 102 7.20 -22.68 21.33
CA LYS A 102 7.29 -23.60 22.48
C LYS A 102 6.11 -24.57 22.56
N ASP A 103 5.02 -24.28 21.85
CA ASP A 103 3.84 -25.13 21.72
C ASP A 103 3.94 -26.11 20.55
N ASN A 104 5.13 -26.24 19.95
CA ASN A 104 5.41 -27.12 18.81
C ASN A 104 4.56 -26.80 17.56
N VAL A 105 4.33 -25.50 17.31
CA VAL A 105 3.60 -24.99 16.16
C VAL A 105 4.44 -23.99 15.36
N LYS A 106 4.05 -23.79 14.10
CA LYS A 106 4.52 -22.71 13.22
C LYS A 106 3.33 -22.13 12.46
N VAL A 107 3.47 -20.90 11.97
CA VAL A 107 2.44 -20.26 11.12
C VAL A 107 2.97 -20.14 9.70
N PHE A 108 2.18 -20.60 8.73
CA PHE A 108 2.45 -20.47 7.30
C PHE A 108 1.55 -19.37 6.72
N ALA A 109 2.11 -18.49 5.89
CA ALA A 109 1.39 -17.38 5.26
C ALA A 109 1.54 -17.42 3.73
N TYR A 110 0.49 -16.99 3.03
CA TYR A 110 0.49 -16.74 1.60
C TYR A 110 -0.60 -15.72 1.23
N THR A 111 -0.40 -14.99 0.14
CA THR A 111 -1.47 -14.16 -0.44
C THR A 111 -2.12 -14.91 -1.59
N ARG A 112 -3.45 -14.99 -1.57
CA ARG A 112 -4.20 -15.65 -2.65
C ARG A 112 -4.05 -14.86 -3.94
N ASP A 113 -3.69 -15.57 -5.00
CA ASP A 113 -3.61 -15.01 -6.35
C ASP A 113 -2.64 -13.83 -6.47
N ASN A 114 -1.61 -13.78 -5.61
CA ASN A 114 -0.56 -12.74 -5.64
C ASN A 114 0.73 -13.30 -5.05
N SER A 115 1.32 -14.26 -5.78
CA SER A 115 2.46 -15.06 -5.34
C SER A 115 3.81 -14.50 -5.76
N PHE A 116 3.83 -13.55 -6.70
CA PHE A 116 5.02 -12.85 -7.18
C PHE A 116 4.71 -11.38 -7.44
N SER A 117 5.76 -10.56 -7.50
CA SER A 117 5.69 -9.11 -7.65
C SER A 117 6.42 -8.58 -8.88
N GLU A 118 7.35 -9.35 -9.43
CA GLU A 118 8.18 -8.95 -10.55
C GLU A 118 7.52 -9.06 -11.94
N GLY A 119 8.32 -8.84 -12.99
CA GLY A 119 7.92 -9.05 -14.37
C GLY A 119 6.82 -8.09 -14.82
N ASN A 120 5.62 -8.61 -15.05
CA ASN A 120 4.51 -7.84 -15.59
C ASN A 120 3.67 -7.10 -14.53
N LYS A 121 4.06 -7.19 -13.26
CA LYS A 121 3.35 -6.57 -12.14
C LYS A 121 4.05 -5.36 -11.55
N MET A 122 5.38 -5.29 -11.55
CA MET A 122 6.12 -4.17 -10.99
C MET A 122 7.55 -4.06 -11.52
N LYS A 123 7.98 -2.84 -11.85
CA LYS A 123 9.38 -2.44 -12.16
C LYS A 123 10.04 -1.89 -10.90
N TYR A 124 10.23 -2.74 -9.90
CA TYR A 124 10.94 -2.40 -8.66
C TYR A 124 12.31 -3.08 -8.60
N TRP A 125 12.33 -4.34 -9.03
CA TRP A 125 13.53 -5.19 -9.04
C TRP A 125 14.50 -4.86 -10.18
N SER A 126 14.02 -4.24 -11.26
CA SER A 126 14.77 -4.01 -12.49
C SER A 126 15.12 -2.55 -12.76
N VAL A 127 14.66 -1.61 -11.92
CA VAL A 127 15.02 -0.20 -12.07
C VAL A 127 16.38 0.01 -11.45
N ALA A 128 17.36 0.32 -12.29
CA ALA A 128 18.74 0.54 -11.87
C ALA A 128 18.86 1.73 -10.90
N LYS A 129 19.60 1.53 -9.81
CA LYS A 129 19.93 2.57 -8.85
C LYS A 129 21.17 2.14 -8.07
N ASP A 130 22.15 3.04 -7.98
CA ASP A 130 23.41 2.84 -7.25
C ASP A 130 23.11 2.57 -5.77
N ALA A 131 23.10 1.29 -5.40
CA ALA A 131 22.71 0.85 -4.08
C ALA A 131 23.93 0.81 -3.15
N ASP A 132 25.11 0.48 -3.67
CA ASP A 132 26.35 0.34 -2.89
C ASP A 132 27.15 1.65 -2.73
N GLY A 133 26.82 2.68 -3.52
CA GLY A 133 27.38 4.03 -3.47
C GLY A 133 28.71 4.17 -4.21
N ASP A 134 29.01 3.31 -5.17
CA ASP A 134 30.25 3.37 -5.95
C ASP A 134 30.19 4.34 -7.16
N GLY A 135 29.00 4.89 -7.45
CA GLY A 135 28.75 5.81 -8.56
C GLY A 135 28.46 5.12 -9.89
N HIS A 136 28.38 3.80 -9.91
CA HIS A 136 27.99 2.98 -11.05
C HIS A 136 26.58 2.40 -10.87
N LEU A 137 26.05 1.76 -11.92
CA LEU A 137 24.70 1.20 -11.95
C LEU A 137 24.69 -0.26 -12.45
N ASP A 138 25.87 -0.87 -12.58
CA ASP A 138 26.10 -2.20 -13.11
C ASP A 138 26.53 -3.22 -12.04
N SER A 139 26.66 -2.78 -10.78
CA SER A 139 27.00 -3.68 -9.70
C SER A 139 25.86 -4.67 -9.43
N PRO A 140 26.17 -5.96 -9.11
CA PRO A 140 25.14 -6.92 -8.72
C PRO A 140 24.36 -6.44 -7.48
N GLY A 141 23.12 -6.02 -7.70
CA GLY A 141 22.26 -5.48 -6.65
C GLY A 141 21.92 -4.00 -6.81
N ASP A 142 22.45 -3.30 -7.83
CA ASP A 142 22.08 -1.93 -8.15
C ASP A 142 20.68 -1.84 -8.73
N ASN A 143 19.71 -1.80 -7.82
CA ASN A 143 18.32 -1.61 -8.15
C ASN A 143 17.59 -0.90 -7.00
N VAL A 144 16.42 -0.35 -7.33
CA VAL A 144 15.55 0.35 -6.38
C VAL A 144 15.23 -0.54 -5.17
N ALA A 145 15.03 -1.85 -5.38
CA ALA A 145 14.66 -2.76 -4.30
C ALA A 145 15.71 -2.93 -3.22
N ASN A 146 16.98 -2.81 -3.56
CA ASN A 146 18.08 -2.76 -2.61
C ASN A 146 18.31 -1.34 -2.09
N TYR A 147 18.27 -0.34 -2.97
CA TYR A 147 18.59 1.05 -2.67
C TYR A 147 17.79 1.64 -1.50
N VAL A 148 16.46 1.44 -1.48
CA VAL A 148 15.56 2.12 -0.54
C VAL A 148 15.78 1.74 0.93
N TRP A 149 16.42 0.58 1.19
CA TRP A 149 16.65 0.05 2.54
C TRP A 149 18.07 0.31 3.09
N THR A 150 18.94 0.92 2.30
CA THR A 150 20.37 1.12 2.61
C THR A 150 20.65 1.88 3.92
N HIS A 151 19.66 2.64 4.41
CA HIS A 151 19.73 3.34 5.70
C HIS A 151 19.61 2.40 6.91
N LEU A 152 19.00 1.22 6.73
CA LEU A 152 18.83 0.19 7.75
C LEU A 152 20.01 -0.79 7.77
N PHE A 153 20.39 -1.24 8.96
CA PHE A 153 21.46 -2.21 9.13
C PHE A 153 21.29 -3.08 10.37
N ILE A 154 22.00 -4.20 10.39
CA ILE A 154 22.19 -5.06 11.57
C ILE A 154 23.69 -5.26 11.82
N TYR A 155 24.05 -5.79 12.99
CA TYR A 155 25.43 -6.24 13.25
C TYR A 155 25.60 -7.75 13.13
N LYS A 156 24.53 -8.52 13.36
CA LYS A 156 24.60 -9.98 13.38
C LYS A 156 23.30 -10.66 12.96
N ASP A 157 22.20 -10.29 13.60
CA ASP A 157 20.91 -10.95 13.44
C ASP A 157 19.74 -9.97 13.61
N LEU A 158 18.54 -10.42 13.21
CA LEU A 158 17.27 -9.69 13.37
C LEU A 158 16.71 -9.75 14.81
N GLU A 159 17.47 -10.32 15.75
CA GLU A 159 17.20 -10.20 17.20
C GLU A 159 17.82 -8.90 17.77
N GLY A 160 18.57 -8.16 16.94
CA GLY A 160 19.20 -6.89 17.31
C GLY A 160 20.50 -7.06 18.09
N THR A 161 21.18 -8.20 17.93
CA THR A 161 22.45 -8.45 18.61
C THR A 161 23.55 -7.53 18.10
N ILE A 162 24.19 -6.80 19.03
CA ILE A 162 25.40 -6.02 18.77
C ILE A 162 26.58 -6.73 19.46
N PRO A 163 27.47 -7.41 18.72
CA PRO A 163 28.66 -8.01 19.29
C PRO A 163 29.54 -6.99 20.05
N LYS A 164 30.19 -7.45 21.13
CA LYS A 164 31.07 -6.59 21.93
C LYS A 164 32.22 -6.07 21.07
N GLY A 165 32.41 -4.75 21.06
CA GLY A 165 33.50 -4.10 20.31
C GLY A 165 33.20 -3.86 18.83
N SER A 166 31.97 -4.10 18.38
CA SER A 166 31.53 -3.76 17.02
C SER A 166 31.76 -2.28 16.69
N LYS A 167 32.14 -2.04 15.43
CA LYS A 167 32.42 -0.72 14.85
C LYS A 167 31.56 -0.52 13.60
N ALA A 168 31.53 0.71 13.08
CA ALA A 168 30.74 1.05 11.89
C ALA A 168 30.99 0.15 10.66
N LYS A 169 32.21 -0.36 10.49
CA LYS A 169 32.58 -1.29 9.40
C LYS A 169 31.95 -2.68 9.53
N ASP A 170 31.51 -3.06 10.74
CA ASP A 170 30.91 -4.36 11.02
C ASP A 170 29.38 -4.33 10.78
N ARG A 171 28.83 -3.17 10.38
CA ARG A 171 27.42 -3.02 10.04
C ARG A 171 27.14 -3.73 8.72
N LEU A 172 26.11 -4.57 8.72
CA LEU A 172 25.55 -5.23 7.55
C LEU A 172 24.30 -4.47 7.14
N ARG A 173 24.40 -3.64 6.09
CA ARG A 173 23.28 -2.84 5.60
C ARG A 173 22.35 -3.69 4.72
N VAL A 174 21.05 -3.52 4.94
CA VAL A 174 20.03 -4.11 4.06
C VAL A 174 20.12 -3.43 2.70
N GLY A 175 20.12 -4.23 1.64
CA GLY A 175 20.33 -3.77 0.26
C GLY A 175 21.79 -3.60 -0.17
N ARG A 176 22.77 -3.76 0.73
CA ARG A 176 24.21 -3.77 0.36
C ARG A 176 24.85 -5.10 0.72
N GLN A 177 25.29 -5.25 1.97
CA GLN A 177 25.88 -6.50 2.45
C GLN A 177 24.84 -7.62 2.53
N ILE A 178 23.56 -7.26 2.73
CA ILE A 178 22.44 -8.18 2.76
C ILE A 178 21.49 -7.81 1.63
N PRO A 179 21.63 -8.42 0.44
CA PRO A 179 20.75 -8.11 -0.69
C PRO A 179 19.31 -8.57 -0.39
N VAL A 180 18.34 -7.74 -0.78
CA VAL A 180 16.92 -8.09 -0.75
C VAL A 180 16.67 -9.00 -1.96
N LYS A 181 16.15 -10.19 -1.70
CA LYS A 181 15.82 -11.15 -2.75
C LYS A 181 14.52 -10.74 -3.44
N VAL A 182 14.43 -11.03 -4.73
CA VAL A 182 13.18 -10.92 -5.48
C VAL A 182 12.05 -11.66 -4.76
N ASP A 183 10.87 -11.04 -4.68
CA ASP A 183 9.69 -11.56 -3.98
C ASP A 183 9.90 -11.85 -2.48
N HIS A 184 10.85 -11.15 -1.87
CA HIS A 184 11.06 -11.15 -0.43
C HIS A 184 11.03 -9.73 0.13
N GLY A 185 10.62 -9.60 1.39
CA GLY A 185 10.79 -8.37 2.15
C GLY A 185 12.23 -8.14 2.60
N PRO A 186 12.54 -6.94 3.15
CA PRO A 186 13.88 -6.58 3.61
C PRO A 186 14.39 -7.44 4.79
N SER A 187 13.50 -8.15 5.48
CA SER A 187 13.84 -9.15 6.51
C SER A 187 14.25 -10.51 5.92
N GLY A 188 14.06 -10.72 4.62
CA GLY A 188 14.15 -12.02 3.97
C GLY A 188 12.87 -12.87 4.08
N ALA A 189 11.75 -12.30 4.53
CA ALA A 189 10.46 -12.98 4.52
C ALA A 189 9.96 -13.18 3.07
N PRO A 190 9.63 -14.41 2.63
CA PRO A 190 9.10 -14.66 1.29
C PRO A 190 7.61 -14.27 1.20
N MET A 191 7.14 -13.93 0.00
CA MET A 191 5.70 -13.73 -0.27
C MET A 191 4.81 -14.94 0.11
N THR A 192 5.38 -16.14 0.15
CA THR A 192 4.74 -17.36 0.64
C THR A 192 5.74 -18.18 1.46
N GLY A 193 5.39 -18.50 2.70
CA GLY A 193 6.29 -19.25 3.57
C GLY A 193 5.93 -19.22 5.05
N TYR A 194 6.84 -19.74 5.88
CA TYR A 194 6.68 -19.72 7.33
C TYR A 194 7.03 -18.34 7.89
N MET A 195 6.16 -17.85 8.78
CA MET A 195 6.33 -16.59 9.49
C MET A 195 7.33 -16.72 10.64
N THR A 196 7.99 -15.62 10.99
CA THR A 196 8.91 -15.56 12.14
C THR A 196 8.16 -15.13 13.39
N TYR A 197 8.41 -15.79 14.53
CA TYR A 197 7.79 -15.41 15.80
C TYR A 197 8.61 -14.35 16.53
N ALA A 198 8.02 -13.19 16.78
CA ALA A 198 8.54 -12.14 17.62
C ALA A 198 8.30 -12.45 19.12
N GLY A 199 9.37 -12.55 19.90
CA GLY A 199 9.30 -12.80 21.33
C GLY A 199 8.87 -11.56 22.14
N LYS A 200 9.19 -11.57 23.45
CA LYS A 200 8.87 -10.47 24.37
C LYS A 200 9.48 -9.12 23.95
N GLY A 201 10.63 -9.16 23.28
CA GLY A 201 11.35 -7.96 22.83
C GLY A 201 10.93 -7.42 21.46
N GLY A 202 9.90 -8.00 20.83
CA GLY A 202 9.61 -7.78 19.42
C GLY A 202 10.50 -8.62 18.50
N GLY A 203 10.42 -8.35 17.21
CA GLY A 203 11.18 -9.03 16.16
C GLY A 203 11.57 -8.07 15.04
N ASN A 204 12.32 -8.60 14.06
CA ASN A 204 12.86 -7.85 12.93
C ASN A 204 13.53 -6.54 13.37
N ILE A 205 14.47 -6.70 14.30
CA ILE A 205 15.13 -5.59 14.94
C ILE A 205 16.29 -5.14 14.07
N VAL A 206 16.20 -3.91 13.58
CA VAL A 206 17.24 -3.25 12.76
C VAL A 206 17.71 -1.99 13.46
N MET A 207 18.79 -1.41 12.94
CA MET A 207 19.35 -0.16 13.41
C MET A 207 19.37 0.85 12.27
N THR A 208 19.30 2.12 12.64
CA THR A 208 19.55 3.26 11.74
C THR A 208 20.35 4.32 12.50
N ASP A 209 21.10 5.15 11.79
CA ASP A 209 21.62 6.39 12.38
C ASP A 209 20.54 7.49 12.32
N THR A 210 20.71 8.53 13.13
CA THR A 210 19.87 9.74 13.06
C THR A 210 20.63 10.90 12.46
N LEU A 211 19.93 12.03 12.29
CA LEU A 211 20.53 13.31 11.91
C LEU A 211 21.42 13.93 12.97
N VAL A 212 21.32 13.48 14.22
CA VAL A 212 22.20 13.93 15.30
C VAL A 212 23.45 13.07 15.21
N PRO A 213 24.60 13.57 14.70
CA PRO A 213 25.75 12.72 14.39
C PRO A 213 26.28 11.89 15.57
N PRO A 214 26.22 12.37 16.84
CA PRO A 214 26.54 11.55 18.01
C PRO A 214 25.58 10.38 18.26
N VAL A 215 24.34 10.43 17.77
CA VAL A 215 23.31 9.41 17.98
C VAL A 215 23.32 8.43 16.81
N LYS A 216 24.02 7.33 17.06
CA LYS A 216 24.23 6.20 16.15
C LYS A 216 23.51 4.96 16.65
N ASP A 217 23.28 4.01 15.75
CA ASP A 217 22.76 2.67 16.07
C ASP A 217 21.39 2.71 16.80
N VAL A 218 20.50 3.61 16.37
CA VAL A 218 19.14 3.68 16.90
C VAL A 218 18.38 2.42 16.52
N LYS A 219 17.98 1.68 17.56
CA LYS A 219 17.24 0.43 17.45
C LYS A 219 15.80 0.70 17.00
N LEU A 220 15.40 0.08 15.90
CA LEU A 220 14.02 0.03 15.40
C LEU A 220 13.48 -1.38 15.58
N ILE A 221 12.31 -1.49 16.20
CA ILE A 221 11.59 -2.75 16.38
C ILE A 221 10.44 -2.74 15.38
N LEU A 222 10.58 -3.49 14.30
CA LEU A 222 9.61 -3.47 13.19
C LEU A 222 8.45 -4.44 13.42
N THR A 223 8.61 -5.43 14.30
CA THR A 223 7.55 -6.37 14.66
C THR A 223 7.21 -6.25 16.13
N ALA A 224 5.93 -6.04 16.44
CA ALA A 224 5.45 -6.02 17.82
C ALA A 224 5.68 -7.37 18.53
N SER A 225 5.80 -7.31 19.85
CA SER A 225 6.06 -8.49 20.68
C SER A 225 4.92 -9.51 20.64
N HIS A 226 5.28 -10.79 20.74
CA HIS A 226 4.34 -11.91 20.84
C HIS A 226 3.41 -12.05 19.64
N LEU A 227 3.95 -11.92 18.43
CA LEU A 227 3.24 -12.09 17.17
C LEU A 227 4.09 -12.90 16.18
N TRP A 228 3.43 -13.53 15.22
CA TRP A 228 4.04 -14.11 14.03
C TRP A 228 4.03 -13.07 12.92
N ASP A 229 5.11 -12.97 12.16
CA ASP A 229 5.27 -11.91 11.18
C ASP A 229 5.93 -12.37 9.88
N SER A 230 5.43 -11.82 8.78
CA SER A 230 6.02 -11.86 7.45
C SER A 230 6.23 -10.41 7.02
N LEU A 231 7.41 -9.88 7.36
CA LEU A 231 7.67 -8.46 7.32
C LEU A 231 7.97 -7.98 5.89
N GLY A 232 7.18 -7.00 5.43
CA GLY A 232 7.58 -6.16 4.31
C GLY A 232 7.50 -6.77 2.93
N LEU A 233 6.45 -7.53 2.69
CA LEU A 233 6.22 -8.22 1.44
C LEU A 233 5.98 -7.23 0.28
N PRO A 234 6.58 -7.47 -0.89
CA PRO A 234 6.43 -6.66 -2.10
C PRO A 234 5.09 -6.96 -2.81
N MET A 235 3.97 -6.89 -2.09
CA MET A 235 2.65 -7.23 -2.63
C MET A 235 2.20 -6.23 -3.69
N THR A 236 1.54 -6.66 -4.77
CA THR A 236 1.02 -5.74 -5.81
C THR A 236 -0.50 -5.66 -5.79
N ALA A 237 -1.11 -4.65 -6.42
CA ALA A 237 -2.57 -4.62 -6.59
C ALA A 237 -3.06 -5.56 -7.71
N PHE A 238 -2.18 -6.40 -8.26
CA PHE A 238 -2.46 -7.23 -9.42
C PHE A 238 -2.49 -8.70 -9.06
N ASN A 239 -3.55 -9.35 -9.51
CA ASN A 239 -3.72 -10.78 -9.34
C ASN A 239 -2.93 -11.59 -10.38
N ASP A 240 -2.28 -12.69 -9.97
CA ASP A 240 -1.52 -13.62 -10.83
C ASP A 240 -2.37 -14.15 -11.99
N SER A 241 -3.63 -14.50 -11.68
CA SER A 241 -4.59 -15.11 -12.60
C SER A 241 -5.04 -14.14 -13.69
N ARG A 242 -5.12 -12.85 -13.38
CA ARG A 242 -5.62 -11.81 -14.29
C ARG A 242 -4.51 -11.13 -15.06
N ARG A 243 -3.36 -10.93 -14.42
CA ARG A 243 -2.28 -10.12 -14.98
C ARG A 243 -1.47 -10.90 -16.01
N LYS A 244 -1.74 -10.67 -17.30
CA LYS A 244 -1.07 -11.37 -18.42
C LYS A 244 -0.36 -10.47 -19.44
N GLY A 245 -0.74 -9.20 -19.57
CA GLY A 245 -0.14 -8.27 -20.55
C GLY A 245 1.23 -7.71 -20.12
N SER A 246 1.78 -6.80 -20.91
CA SER A 246 2.97 -6.00 -20.56
C SER A 246 2.58 -4.89 -19.57
N LEU A 247 3.50 -4.36 -18.75
CA LEU A 247 3.16 -3.29 -17.79
C LEU A 247 2.51 -2.08 -18.47
N ARG A 248 2.85 -1.79 -19.73
CA ARG A 248 2.24 -0.72 -20.53
C ARG A 248 0.72 -0.89 -20.72
N SER A 249 0.24 -2.12 -20.70
CA SER A 249 -1.16 -2.45 -20.94
C SER A 249 -2.05 -2.31 -19.70
N VAL A 250 -1.51 -1.93 -18.53
CA VAL A 250 -2.27 -1.85 -17.28
C VAL A 250 -3.36 -0.79 -17.37
N THR A 251 -4.56 -1.11 -16.93
CA THR A 251 -5.71 -0.22 -16.82
C THR A 251 -6.21 -0.19 -15.38
N GLU A 252 -7.04 0.81 -15.05
CA GLU A 252 -7.73 0.90 -13.76
C GLU A 252 -8.54 -0.37 -13.42
N LYS A 253 -9.02 -1.11 -14.44
CA LYS A 253 -9.77 -2.36 -14.27
C LYS A 253 -8.89 -3.54 -13.84
N ASP A 254 -7.57 -3.44 -13.96
CA ASP A 254 -6.65 -4.49 -13.53
C ASP A 254 -6.44 -4.48 -12.02
N PHE A 255 -6.76 -3.38 -11.34
CA PHE A 255 -6.56 -3.22 -9.90
C PHE A 255 -7.49 -4.11 -9.07
N GLN A 256 -6.89 -4.78 -8.09
CA GLN A 256 -7.53 -5.50 -7.01
C GLN A 256 -6.95 -4.96 -5.70
N PRO A 257 -7.56 -3.90 -5.15
CA PRO A 257 -6.93 -3.14 -4.08
C PRO A 257 -6.94 -3.87 -2.74
N PHE A 258 -7.75 -4.92 -2.56
CA PHE A 258 -7.73 -5.75 -1.36
C PHE A 258 -7.21 -7.14 -1.68
N GLN A 259 -6.03 -7.43 -1.14
CA GLN A 259 -5.33 -8.70 -1.31
C GLN A 259 -5.68 -9.65 -0.16
N TYR A 260 -6.04 -10.89 -0.47
CA TYR A 260 -6.45 -11.87 0.54
C TYR A 260 -5.22 -12.59 1.11
N SER A 261 -4.73 -12.11 2.25
CA SER A 261 -3.60 -12.72 2.95
C SER A 261 -4.09 -13.80 3.90
N THR A 262 -3.72 -15.04 3.62
CA THR A 262 -4.14 -16.23 4.36
C THR A 262 -3.01 -16.71 5.25
N VAL A 263 -3.37 -17.11 6.48
CA VAL A 263 -2.47 -17.77 7.42
C VAL A 263 -3.01 -19.12 7.82
N GLU A 264 -2.12 -20.08 8.02
CA GLU A 264 -2.42 -21.45 8.40
C GLU A 264 -1.58 -21.86 9.61
N LEU A 265 -2.23 -22.54 10.57
CA LEU A 265 -1.53 -23.09 11.73
C LEU A 265 -1.02 -24.49 11.41
N HIS A 266 0.29 -24.66 11.48
CA HIS A 266 0.96 -25.93 11.24
C HIS A 266 1.62 -26.45 12.51
N THR A 267 1.82 -27.76 12.57
CA THR A 267 2.74 -28.39 13.52
C THR A 267 4.19 -27.98 13.20
N HIS A 268 5.12 -28.24 14.11
CA HIS A 268 6.53 -27.92 13.90
C HIS A 268 7.16 -28.61 12.67
N ASP A 269 6.71 -29.84 12.35
CA ASP A 269 7.08 -30.62 11.16
C ASP A 269 6.33 -30.17 9.89
N GLY A 270 5.49 -29.13 9.98
CA GLY A 270 4.87 -28.48 8.83
C GLY A 270 3.54 -29.09 8.37
N LYS A 271 2.93 -29.98 9.16
CA LYS A 271 1.60 -30.52 8.86
C LYS A 271 0.52 -29.54 9.27
N GLN A 272 -0.47 -29.35 8.41
CA GLN A 272 -1.65 -28.53 8.72
C GLN A 272 -2.40 -29.06 9.94
N ILE A 273 -2.63 -28.18 10.93
CA ILE A 273 -3.50 -28.50 12.06
C ILE A 273 -4.96 -28.37 11.60
N LYS A 274 -5.81 -29.31 12.04
CA LYS A 274 -7.23 -29.35 11.70
C LYS A 274 -8.10 -28.89 12.88
N GLN A 275 -9.20 -28.23 12.55
CA GLN A 275 -10.31 -27.96 13.45
C GLN A 275 -11.11 -29.25 13.71
N PRO A 276 -11.99 -29.29 14.73
CA PRO A 276 -12.85 -30.46 15.00
C PRO A 276 -13.73 -30.90 13.83
N ASN A 277 -14.06 -30.00 12.91
CA ASN A 277 -14.82 -30.29 11.69
C ASN A 277 -13.96 -30.82 10.53
N GLY A 278 -12.68 -31.15 10.77
CA GLY A 278 -11.74 -31.66 9.77
C GLY A 278 -11.12 -30.61 8.83
N LYS A 279 -11.57 -29.35 8.86
CA LYS A 279 -10.99 -28.27 8.04
C LYS A 279 -9.65 -27.82 8.60
N THR A 280 -8.73 -27.37 7.75
CA THR A 280 -7.49 -26.71 8.19
C THR A 280 -7.80 -25.49 9.06
N VAL A 281 -7.01 -25.28 10.10
CA VAL A 281 -6.97 -24.02 10.84
C VAL A 281 -6.37 -22.96 9.92
N SER A 282 -7.24 -22.27 9.18
CA SER A 282 -6.89 -21.26 8.19
C SER A 282 -7.79 -20.04 8.37
N TYR A 283 -7.18 -18.87 8.39
CA TYR A 283 -7.84 -17.57 8.52
C TYR A 283 -7.25 -16.61 7.51
N PHE A 284 -8.00 -15.58 7.15
CA PHE A 284 -7.50 -14.56 6.24
C PHE A 284 -7.81 -13.15 6.75
N GLY A 285 -6.97 -12.20 6.34
CA GLY A 285 -7.21 -10.77 6.39
C GLY A 285 -7.15 -10.17 4.98
N THR A 286 -7.57 -8.93 4.85
CA THR A 286 -7.53 -8.18 3.58
C THR A 286 -6.48 -7.09 3.64
N ASN A 287 -5.39 -7.24 2.89
CA ASN A 287 -4.32 -6.25 2.84
C ASN A 287 -4.65 -5.21 1.76
N PRO A 288 -4.84 -3.93 2.11
CA PRO A 288 -4.99 -2.87 1.12
C PRO A 288 -3.67 -2.62 0.38
N VAL A 289 -3.69 -2.70 -0.94
CA VAL A 289 -2.56 -2.50 -1.85
C VAL A 289 -3.04 -1.72 -3.06
N ASP A 290 -2.64 -0.46 -3.18
CA ASP A 290 -3.12 0.40 -4.27
C ASP A 290 -2.14 1.57 -4.52
N ILE A 291 -2.41 2.40 -5.54
CA ILE A 291 -1.54 3.49 -5.98
C ILE A 291 -2.21 4.86 -5.88
N PRO A 292 -1.48 5.95 -5.54
CA PRO A 292 -2.03 7.29 -5.50
C PRO A 292 -2.53 7.80 -6.85
N ASN A 293 -3.58 8.62 -6.81
CA ASN A 293 -4.23 9.21 -7.98
C ASN A 293 -3.52 10.47 -8.53
N CYS A 294 -2.20 10.60 -8.34
CA CYS A 294 -1.45 11.81 -8.73
C CYS A 294 -1.65 12.18 -10.21
N TYR A 295 -1.78 11.17 -11.09
CA TYR A 295 -2.01 11.38 -12.52
C TYR A 295 -3.29 12.17 -12.80
N ALA A 296 -4.31 12.12 -11.95
CA ALA A 296 -5.57 12.82 -12.17
C ALA A 296 -5.33 14.35 -12.31
N CYS A 297 -4.49 14.92 -11.45
CA CYS A 297 -4.15 16.34 -11.48
C CYS A 297 -2.90 16.65 -12.31
N HIS A 298 -1.94 15.73 -12.35
CA HIS A 298 -0.63 15.96 -12.96
C HIS A 298 -0.51 15.50 -14.42
N SER A 299 -1.57 15.01 -15.05
CA SER A 299 -1.57 14.63 -16.48
C SER A 299 -2.77 15.17 -17.24
N ARG A 300 -2.67 15.24 -18.57
CA ARG A 300 -3.74 15.68 -19.49
C ARG A 300 -4.32 17.02 -19.03
N THR A 301 -5.63 17.19 -19.05
CA THR A 301 -6.28 18.44 -18.65
C THR A 301 -6.36 18.63 -17.13
N GLY A 302 -5.58 17.88 -16.35
CA GLY A 302 -5.50 18.06 -14.90
C GLY A 302 -4.89 19.42 -14.52
N LYS A 303 -5.33 19.98 -13.40
CA LYS A 303 -4.95 21.35 -12.97
C LYS A 303 -3.44 21.59 -12.90
N ALA A 304 -2.69 20.64 -12.32
CA ALA A 304 -1.25 20.78 -12.20
C ALA A 304 -0.52 20.60 -13.53
N ALA A 305 -1.09 19.81 -14.46
CA ALA A 305 -0.57 19.70 -15.82
C ALA A 305 -0.82 20.96 -16.65
N GLN A 306 -1.99 21.59 -16.50
CA GLN A 306 -2.27 22.87 -17.13
C GLN A 306 -1.35 23.98 -16.60
N MET A 307 -1.17 24.05 -15.28
CA MET A 307 -0.23 24.98 -14.65
C MET A 307 1.19 24.83 -15.20
N ALA A 308 1.70 23.60 -15.30
CA ALA A 308 3.00 23.34 -15.89
C ALA A 308 3.10 23.84 -17.34
N ARG A 309 2.08 23.59 -18.17
CA ARG A 309 2.02 24.08 -19.55
C ARG A 309 1.99 25.61 -19.63
N ASP A 310 1.23 26.26 -18.76
CA ASP A 310 1.14 27.72 -18.69
C ASP A 310 2.50 28.34 -18.31
N GLU A 311 3.34 27.60 -17.59
CA GLU A 311 4.71 27.96 -17.24
C GLU A 311 5.76 27.53 -18.30
N GLY A 312 5.34 26.94 -19.42
CA GLY A 312 6.21 26.49 -20.50
C GLY A 312 6.94 25.17 -20.22
N LEU A 313 6.49 24.40 -19.22
CA LEU A 313 7.01 23.09 -18.89
C LEU A 313 6.27 22.01 -19.71
N HIS A 314 6.95 21.41 -20.68
CA HIS A 314 6.35 20.50 -21.67
C HIS A 314 6.90 19.05 -21.62
N GLN A 315 7.79 18.75 -20.68
CA GLN A 315 8.40 17.41 -20.57
C GLN A 315 7.35 16.32 -20.29
N GLY A 316 6.28 16.65 -19.54
CA GLY A 316 5.17 15.72 -19.32
C GLY A 316 4.43 15.34 -20.61
N ASP A 317 4.22 16.29 -21.52
CA ASP A 317 3.60 16.04 -22.83
C ASP A 317 4.47 15.14 -23.70
N ALA A 318 5.77 15.45 -23.77
CA ALA A 318 6.73 14.65 -24.49
C ALA A 318 6.78 13.20 -23.96
N GLU A 319 6.61 13.03 -22.65
CA GLU A 319 6.56 11.70 -22.04
C GLU A 319 5.32 10.93 -22.43
N TYR A 320 4.13 11.56 -22.37
CA TYR A 320 2.91 10.90 -22.82
C TYR A 320 3.01 10.47 -24.28
N ASP A 321 3.43 11.38 -25.16
CA ASP A 321 3.48 11.12 -26.60
C ASP A 321 4.42 9.94 -26.90
N TYR A 322 5.55 9.87 -26.21
CA TYR A 322 6.46 8.72 -26.27
C TYR A 322 5.75 7.41 -25.89
N TRP A 323 5.06 7.36 -24.75
CA TRP A 323 4.38 6.13 -24.34
C TRP A 323 3.26 5.73 -25.31
N LYS A 324 2.58 6.70 -25.93
CA LYS A 324 1.55 6.44 -26.94
C LYS A 324 2.09 5.97 -28.28
N THR A 325 3.40 6.02 -28.53
CA THR A 325 3.99 5.38 -29.73
C THR A 325 3.89 3.86 -29.69
N TYR A 326 3.78 3.25 -28.50
CA TYR A 326 3.62 1.81 -28.35
C TYR A 326 2.13 1.42 -28.47
N PRO A 327 1.79 0.46 -29.34
CA PRO A 327 0.40 0.12 -29.63
C PRO A 327 -0.34 -0.50 -28.44
N ASP A 328 0.37 -1.11 -27.49
CA ASP A 328 -0.19 -1.76 -26.30
C ASP A 328 -0.28 -0.84 -25.07
N THR A 329 0.17 0.42 -25.17
CA THR A 329 0.11 1.36 -24.05
C THR A 329 -1.32 1.84 -23.80
N SER A 330 -1.82 1.53 -22.61
CA SER A 330 -3.10 2.02 -22.11
C SER A 330 -3.06 3.54 -21.88
N GLU A 331 -4.25 4.16 -21.91
CA GLU A 331 -4.38 5.56 -21.51
C GLU A 331 -3.86 5.81 -20.09
N TYR A 332 -4.15 4.87 -19.19
CA TYR A 332 -3.75 4.96 -17.81
C TYR A 332 -2.23 5.02 -17.63
N MET A 333 -1.47 4.14 -18.30
CA MET A 333 -0.02 4.13 -18.17
C MET A 333 0.66 5.34 -18.80
N ALA A 334 0.15 5.82 -19.94
CA ALA A 334 0.67 7.04 -20.54
C ALA A 334 0.48 8.25 -19.61
N ARG A 335 -0.69 8.35 -18.96
CA ARG A 335 -0.98 9.39 -17.96
C ARG A 335 -0.18 9.27 -16.66
N LEU A 336 0.07 8.05 -16.18
CA LEU A 336 0.94 7.84 -15.01
C LEU A 336 2.38 8.31 -15.27
N SER A 337 2.89 8.04 -16.47
CA SER A 337 4.23 8.45 -16.89
C SER A 337 4.33 9.96 -17.07
N GLU A 338 3.35 10.57 -17.75
CA GLU A 338 3.19 12.02 -17.85
C GLU A 338 3.16 12.68 -16.47
N GLY A 339 2.32 12.15 -15.57
CA GLY A 339 2.18 12.66 -14.20
C GLY A 339 3.49 12.61 -13.43
N SER A 340 4.27 11.55 -13.57
CA SER A 340 5.56 11.41 -12.90
C SER A 340 6.57 12.44 -13.38
N ILE A 341 6.73 12.62 -14.70
CA ILE A 341 7.64 13.64 -15.26
C ILE A 341 7.15 15.05 -14.95
N ASN A 342 5.84 15.30 -14.99
CA ASN A 342 5.28 16.60 -14.66
C ASN A 342 5.53 17.01 -13.21
N ILE A 343 5.40 16.06 -12.26
CA ILE A 343 5.77 16.30 -10.84
C ILE A 343 7.23 16.73 -10.73
N LEU A 344 8.15 16.02 -11.40
CA LEU A 344 9.58 16.34 -11.35
C LEU A 344 9.88 17.70 -12.01
N SER A 345 9.19 18.04 -13.12
CA SER A 345 9.37 19.31 -13.81
C SER A 345 8.94 20.51 -12.96
N LEU A 346 7.76 20.42 -12.33
CA LEU A 346 7.29 21.42 -11.38
C LEU A 346 8.23 21.55 -10.17
N HIS A 347 8.77 20.42 -9.70
CA HIS A 347 9.71 20.44 -8.59
C HIS A 347 11.02 21.16 -8.95
N ASP A 348 11.55 20.94 -10.15
CA ASP A 348 12.73 21.66 -10.65
C ASP A 348 12.44 23.17 -10.76
N ALA A 349 11.29 23.54 -11.33
CA ALA A 349 10.89 24.94 -11.53
C ALA A 349 10.68 25.71 -10.22
N HIS A 350 10.02 25.11 -9.22
CA HIS A 350 9.60 25.81 -8.00
C HIS A 350 10.48 25.57 -6.78
N HIS A 351 11.32 24.54 -6.80
CA HIS A 351 12.17 24.16 -5.66
C HIS A 351 13.65 24.06 -5.99
N GLY A 352 14.05 24.36 -7.23
CA GLY A 352 15.45 24.44 -7.64
C GLY A 352 16.17 23.09 -7.62
N THR A 353 15.41 21.99 -7.72
CA THR A 353 15.98 20.68 -8.01
C THR A 353 16.41 20.58 -9.46
N LYS A 354 17.03 19.44 -9.80
CA LYS A 354 17.59 19.17 -11.12
C LYS A 354 17.26 17.76 -11.58
N PHE A 355 16.07 17.27 -11.25
CA PHE A 355 15.65 15.91 -11.53
C PHE A 355 15.54 15.64 -13.04
N LEU A 356 15.26 16.67 -13.85
CA LEU A 356 15.17 16.58 -15.31
C LEU A 356 16.40 17.13 -16.04
N GLU A 357 17.51 17.45 -15.35
CA GLU A 357 18.72 18.03 -15.97
C GLU A 357 19.34 17.12 -17.06
N HIS A 358 19.12 15.81 -16.96
CA HIS A 358 19.58 14.82 -17.93
C HIS A 358 18.43 14.10 -18.64
N TYR A 359 17.27 14.76 -18.75
CA TYR A 359 16.13 14.19 -19.45
C TYR A 359 16.46 13.94 -20.93
N ASP A 360 16.28 12.70 -21.41
CA ASP A 360 16.52 12.31 -22.80
C ASP A 360 15.25 11.75 -23.43
N SER A 361 14.70 12.52 -24.38
CA SER A 361 13.48 12.15 -25.08
C SER A 361 13.65 10.99 -26.09
N ASN A 362 14.86 10.48 -26.27
CA ASN A 362 15.14 9.35 -27.16
C ASN A 362 15.48 8.06 -26.40
N ALA A 363 15.64 8.12 -25.07
CA ALA A 363 15.93 6.96 -24.26
C ALA A 363 14.73 5.98 -24.24
N ALA A 364 15.03 4.69 -24.39
CA ALA A 364 14.03 3.64 -24.56
C ALA A 364 13.51 3.02 -23.25
N ILE A 365 14.07 3.38 -22.10
CA ILE A 365 13.70 2.81 -20.79
C ILE A 365 13.45 3.93 -19.78
N ASN A 366 14.51 4.39 -19.11
CA ASN A 366 14.46 5.50 -18.17
C ASN A 366 14.94 6.76 -18.89
N ARG A 367 14.11 7.79 -18.89
CA ARG A 367 14.34 9.04 -19.60
C ARG A 367 14.91 10.14 -18.71
N LEU A 368 15.28 9.86 -17.46
CA LEU A 368 15.97 10.77 -16.53
C LEU A 368 17.50 10.75 -16.69
N GLY A 369 18.03 9.93 -17.61
CA GLY A 369 19.47 9.85 -17.86
C GLY A 369 20.26 9.51 -16.60
N LYS A 370 21.33 10.27 -16.34
CA LYS A 370 22.23 10.05 -15.18
C LYS A 370 21.57 10.34 -13.83
N VAL A 371 20.47 11.09 -13.79
CA VAL A 371 19.70 11.29 -12.55
C VAL A 371 19.11 9.95 -12.11
N GLY A 372 18.62 9.18 -13.07
CA GLY A 372 17.92 7.93 -12.82
C GLY A 372 16.70 8.11 -11.92
N PHE A 373 16.29 7.04 -11.27
CA PHE A 373 15.17 7.03 -10.34
C PHE A 373 15.30 8.06 -9.20
N VAL A 374 14.24 8.83 -8.95
CA VAL A 374 14.13 9.83 -7.89
C VAL A 374 13.30 9.30 -6.71
N ASN A 375 13.97 9.06 -5.58
CA ASN A 375 13.30 8.68 -4.34
C ASN A 375 13.02 9.93 -3.50
N CYS A 376 11.74 10.31 -3.37
CA CYS A 376 11.35 11.54 -2.66
C CYS A 376 11.87 11.55 -1.20
N THR A 377 11.92 10.36 -0.59
CA THR A 377 12.34 10.16 0.80
C THR A 377 13.82 10.47 1.03
N ASP A 378 14.62 10.65 -0.03
CA ASP A 378 16.03 11.04 0.11
C ASP A 378 16.20 12.47 0.60
N CYS A 379 15.26 13.36 0.28
CA CYS A 379 15.22 14.74 0.79
C CYS A 379 14.15 14.94 1.87
N HIS A 380 13.08 14.14 1.80
CA HIS A 380 11.88 14.23 2.63
C HIS A 380 11.72 12.97 3.51
N GLY A 381 12.70 12.65 4.33
CA GLY A 381 12.62 11.50 5.23
C GLY A 381 11.61 11.74 6.36
N ASP A 382 10.78 10.75 6.66
CA ASP A 382 9.88 10.79 7.79
C ASP A 382 9.58 9.39 8.34
N ASN A 383 8.81 9.33 9.42
CA ASN A 383 8.37 8.07 10.03
C ASN A 383 7.42 7.27 9.13
N VAL A 384 6.72 7.91 8.19
CA VAL A 384 5.78 7.26 7.27
C VAL A 384 6.53 6.55 6.13
N SER A 385 7.54 7.20 5.58
CA SER A 385 8.46 6.65 4.57
C SER A 385 9.46 5.65 5.16
N GLY A 386 9.63 5.67 6.48
CA GLY A 386 10.60 4.84 7.18
C GLY A 386 12.05 5.26 6.96
N ASN A 387 12.32 6.43 6.34
CA ASN A 387 13.66 6.99 6.23
C ASN A 387 13.91 8.02 7.34
N LEU A 388 14.74 7.66 8.32
CA LEU A 388 15.11 8.53 9.43
C LEU A 388 16.46 9.27 9.21
N GLN A 389 17.03 9.13 8.01
CA GLN A 389 18.27 9.79 7.59
C GLN A 389 18.01 10.67 6.36
N GLU A 390 17.68 11.93 6.61
CA GLU A 390 17.47 13.01 5.62
C GLU A 390 18.41 14.23 5.79
N PRO A 391 19.10 14.70 4.74
CA PRO A 391 19.17 14.07 3.43
C PRO A 391 19.87 12.71 3.47
N ARG A 392 19.44 11.77 2.63
CA ARG A 392 20.05 10.44 2.53
C ARG A 392 21.47 10.59 2.01
N VAL A 393 22.44 10.13 2.79
CA VAL A 393 23.88 10.25 2.48
C VAL A 393 24.32 9.37 1.32
N THR A 394 23.57 8.29 1.04
CA THR A 394 23.84 7.34 -0.05
C THR A 394 23.06 7.65 -1.31
N ALA A 395 22.39 8.80 -1.39
CA ALA A 395 21.64 9.16 -2.58
C ALA A 395 22.55 9.46 -3.77
N SER A 396 22.15 8.97 -4.94
CA SER A 396 22.89 9.06 -6.19
C SER A 396 22.07 9.75 -7.28
N GLY A 397 22.76 10.34 -8.26
CA GLY A 397 22.15 10.95 -9.45
C GLY A 397 21.65 12.39 -9.28
N TYR A 398 21.42 12.86 -8.05
CA TYR A 398 21.00 14.25 -7.78
C TYR A 398 21.51 14.74 -6.43
N LYS A 399 21.58 16.07 -6.29
CA LYS A 399 21.91 16.71 -5.03
C LYS A 399 20.73 16.62 -4.06
N THR A 400 20.93 15.99 -2.91
CA THR A 400 19.93 15.97 -1.85
C THR A 400 20.00 17.23 -1.00
N VAL A 401 18.85 17.61 -0.45
CA VAL A 401 18.69 18.74 0.47
C VAL A 401 17.86 18.30 1.66
N LYS A 402 18.02 18.98 2.79
CA LYS A 402 17.09 18.82 3.90
C LYS A 402 15.78 19.53 3.54
N ALA A 403 14.69 18.78 3.46
CA ALA A 403 13.37 19.32 3.18
C ALA A 403 12.39 19.05 4.34
N LYS A 404 11.14 19.47 4.18
CA LYS A 404 10.07 19.12 5.12
C LYS A 404 9.79 17.61 5.06
N PRO A 405 9.35 16.98 6.16
CA PRO A 405 8.82 15.62 6.14
C PRO A 405 7.86 15.40 4.97
N LEU A 406 7.92 14.24 4.32
CA LEU A 406 7.17 13.98 3.08
C LEU A 406 5.67 14.22 3.22
N SER A 407 5.11 13.72 4.33
CA SER A 407 3.71 13.92 4.67
C SER A 407 3.35 15.41 4.81
N GLU A 408 4.24 16.21 5.40
CA GLU A 408 4.00 17.67 5.53
C GLU A 408 4.16 18.38 4.18
N ALA A 409 5.18 18.03 3.39
CA ALA A 409 5.44 18.64 2.09
C ALA A 409 4.27 18.43 1.12
N VAL A 410 3.79 17.19 1.01
CA VAL A 410 2.67 16.84 0.13
C VAL A 410 1.37 17.45 0.64
N HIS A 411 0.98 17.21 1.89
CA HIS A 411 -0.31 17.70 2.40
C HIS A 411 -0.37 19.22 2.47
N GLY A 412 0.70 19.86 2.96
CA GLY A 412 0.73 21.31 3.16
C GLY A 412 0.57 22.10 1.86
N PHE A 413 1.26 21.67 0.79
CA PHE A 413 1.14 22.33 -0.52
C PHE A 413 -0.22 22.06 -1.17
N HIS A 414 -0.64 20.80 -1.25
CA HIS A 414 -1.87 20.44 -1.97
C HIS A 414 -3.12 20.97 -1.29
N LEU A 415 -3.20 20.94 0.05
CA LEU A 415 -4.36 21.48 0.76
C LEU A 415 -4.44 23.01 0.67
N ALA A 416 -3.30 23.69 0.50
CA ALA A 416 -3.26 25.14 0.28
C ALA A 416 -3.68 25.52 -1.16
N MET A 417 -3.26 24.74 -2.16
CA MET A 417 -3.52 25.03 -3.57
C MET A 417 -4.88 24.49 -4.05
N VAL A 418 -5.27 23.31 -3.57
CA VAL A 418 -6.42 22.54 -4.07
C VAL A 418 -7.23 21.98 -2.88
N PRO A 419 -7.91 22.83 -2.08
CA PRO A 419 -8.58 22.42 -0.85
C PRO A 419 -9.82 21.52 -1.07
N MET A 420 -10.39 21.56 -2.27
CA MET A 420 -11.54 20.77 -2.73
C MET A 420 -12.70 20.66 -1.72
N PRO A 421 -13.31 21.78 -1.29
CA PRO A 421 -14.48 21.73 -0.43
C PRO A 421 -15.69 21.18 -1.16
N ASP A 422 -16.57 20.51 -0.42
CA ASP A 422 -17.94 20.26 -0.83
C ASP A 422 -18.84 21.47 -0.57
N ALA A 423 -20.15 21.37 -0.84
CA ALA A 423 -21.07 22.50 -0.69
C ALA A 423 -21.19 23.02 0.76
N ALA A 424 -20.80 22.21 1.76
CA ALA A 424 -20.79 22.59 3.18
C ALA A 424 -19.38 22.96 3.68
N GLY A 425 -18.39 23.08 2.79
CA GLY A 425 -17.02 23.47 3.14
C GLY A 425 -16.15 22.32 3.66
N ARG A 426 -16.59 21.06 3.59
CA ARG A 426 -15.79 19.90 4.03
C ARG A 426 -14.82 19.50 2.93
N SER A 427 -13.56 19.27 3.26
CA SER A 427 -12.59 18.84 2.27
C SER A 427 -12.88 17.42 1.79
N GLN A 428 -12.71 17.19 0.48
CA GLN A 428 -12.67 15.86 -0.12
C GLN A 428 -11.23 15.46 -0.55
N ALA A 429 -10.23 16.23 -0.11
CA ALA A 429 -8.87 16.12 -0.64
C ALA A 429 -8.19 14.79 -0.31
N CYS A 430 -8.53 14.15 0.81
CA CYS A 430 -7.93 12.89 1.25
C CYS A 430 -8.02 11.82 0.15
N GLN A 431 -9.23 11.53 -0.32
CA GLN A 431 -9.51 10.52 -1.36
C GLN A 431 -9.15 11.00 -2.78
N SER A 432 -8.71 12.25 -2.93
CA SER A 432 -8.24 12.77 -4.22
C SER A 432 -6.82 12.28 -4.54
N CYS A 433 -6.02 12.03 -3.51
CA CYS A 433 -4.67 11.47 -3.64
C CYS A 433 -4.63 10.02 -3.17
N HIS A 434 -5.28 9.71 -2.04
CA HIS A 434 -5.30 8.36 -1.51
C HIS A 434 -6.17 7.46 -2.39
N PRO A 435 -5.76 6.18 -2.57
CA PRO A 435 -6.36 5.33 -3.57
C PRO A 435 -7.81 4.99 -3.25
N THR A 436 -8.62 4.84 -4.30
CA THR A 436 -10.06 4.54 -4.18
C THR A 436 -10.51 3.45 -5.15
N HIS A 437 -9.61 2.64 -5.72
CA HIS A 437 -10.06 1.52 -6.55
C HIS A 437 -10.99 0.62 -5.74
N PHE A 438 -11.90 -0.05 -6.43
CA PHE A 438 -12.89 -0.94 -5.86
C PHE A 438 -12.61 -2.40 -6.21
N GLN A 439 -13.11 -3.32 -5.38
CA GLN A 439 -12.90 -4.75 -5.61
C GLN A 439 -13.55 -5.23 -6.91
N ASN A 440 -14.71 -4.66 -7.27
CA ASN A 440 -15.33 -4.90 -8.56
C ASN A 440 -14.59 -4.07 -9.63
N PRO A 441 -13.80 -4.71 -10.51
CA PRO A 441 -12.97 -4.01 -11.49
C PRO A 441 -13.79 -3.18 -12.47
N ASN A 442 -15.05 -3.56 -12.71
CA ASN A 442 -15.95 -2.82 -13.60
C ASN A 442 -16.41 -1.48 -13.00
N MET A 443 -16.13 -1.23 -11.72
CA MET A 443 -16.41 0.03 -11.04
C MET A 443 -15.15 0.86 -10.83
N ASN A 444 -14.01 0.47 -11.41
CA ASN A 444 -12.78 1.27 -11.43
C ASN A 444 -12.79 2.23 -12.63
N ASP A 445 -13.86 3.02 -12.71
CA ASP A 445 -14.06 4.07 -13.69
C ASP A 445 -14.92 5.18 -13.06
N ASP A 446 -15.57 6.00 -13.89
CA ASP A 446 -16.43 7.10 -13.39
C ASP A 446 -17.69 6.61 -12.66
N THR A 447 -18.01 5.30 -12.71
CA THR A 447 -19.10 4.71 -11.93
C THR A 447 -18.71 4.40 -10.47
N ASN A 448 -17.44 4.55 -10.11
CA ASN A 448 -16.96 4.32 -8.76
C ASN A 448 -17.69 5.22 -7.74
N PRO A 449 -18.44 4.66 -6.77
CA PRO A 449 -19.19 5.47 -5.80
C PRO A 449 -18.28 6.11 -4.74
N PHE A 450 -17.04 5.64 -4.57
CA PHE A 450 -16.06 6.15 -3.60
C PHE A 450 -15.18 7.26 -4.17
N ARG A 451 -15.19 7.47 -5.48
CA ARG A 451 -14.37 8.48 -6.14
C ARG A 451 -14.93 9.87 -5.88
N VAL A 452 -14.07 10.75 -5.33
CA VAL A 452 -14.42 12.14 -4.98
C VAL A 452 -13.91 13.18 -5.97
N THR A 453 -13.01 12.79 -6.88
CA THR A 453 -12.62 13.60 -8.02
C THR A 453 -13.07 12.96 -9.32
N ASP A 454 -13.20 13.74 -10.38
CA ASP A 454 -13.21 13.18 -11.72
C ASP A 454 -11.81 12.74 -12.15
N ARG A 455 -11.69 12.28 -13.40
CA ARG A 455 -10.43 11.81 -14.00
C ARG A 455 -9.39 12.92 -14.23
N TYR A 456 -9.72 14.19 -13.98
CA TYR A 456 -8.87 15.37 -14.18
C TYR A 456 -8.67 16.16 -12.89
N GLY A 457 -9.08 15.60 -11.75
CA GLY A 457 -8.88 16.22 -10.44
C GLY A 457 -9.92 17.29 -10.09
N GLU A 458 -11.06 17.35 -10.79
CA GLU A 458 -12.16 18.22 -10.38
C GLU A 458 -13.00 17.58 -9.27
N ALA A 459 -13.38 18.40 -8.30
CA ALA A 459 -14.17 18.00 -7.14
C ALA A 459 -15.59 17.57 -7.54
N ARG A 460 -15.90 16.27 -7.38
CA ARG A 460 -17.22 15.69 -7.72
C ARG A 460 -18.33 16.24 -6.85
N PHE A 461 -18.05 16.53 -5.58
CA PHE A 461 -19.03 17.01 -4.60
C PHE A 461 -18.95 18.52 -4.38
N ALA A 462 -18.29 19.29 -5.25
CA ALA A 462 -18.18 20.75 -5.10
C ALA A 462 -19.53 21.48 -4.92
N LYS A 463 -20.60 20.94 -5.52
CA LYS A 463 -21.98 21.45 -5.41
C LYS A 463 -22.90 20.52 -4.60
N GLY A 464 -22.35 19.51 -3.95
CA GLY A 464 -23.09 18.45 -3.27
C GLY A 464 -22.59 18.18 -1.85
N ASP A 465 -23.10 17.10 -1.27
CA ASP A 465 -22.69 16.60 0.04
C ASP A 465 -21.74 15.41 -0.15
N ILE A 466 -20.47 15.56 0.24
CA ILE A 466 -19.47 14.48 0.16
C ILE A 466 -19.90 13.23 0.94
N ARG A 467 -20.81 13.37 1.92
CA ARG A 467 -21.36 12.23 2.67
C ARG A 467 -22.19 11.26 1.83
N ASN A 468 -22.59 11.68 0.64
CA ASN A 468 -23.28 10.84 -0.32
C ASN A 468 -22.30 9.97 -1.14
N SER A 469 -20.98 10.13 -0.98
CA SER A 469 -20.02 9.15 -1.48
C SER A 469 -20.21 7.80 -0.80
N GLY A 470 -20.02 6.71 -1.54
CA GLY A 470 -20.41 5.36 -1.11
C GLY A 470 -19.69 4.81 0.12
N GLY A 471 -18.71 5.53 0.68
CA GLY A 471 -17.82 5.01 1.73
C GLY A 471 -17.69 5.83 3.00
N GLY A 472 -18.35 6.98 3.13
CA GLY A 472 -18.41 7.65 4.43
C GLY A 472 -17.09 8.24 4.95
N CYS A 473 -15.96 8.11 4.25
CA CYS A 473 -14.70 8.75 4.64
C CYS A 473 -14.64 10.15 4.04
N TYR A 474 -14.72 11.16 4.90
CA TYR A 474 -14.62 12.59 4.58
C TYR A 474 -13.39 13.16 5.29
#